data_AF-A0A915AV88-F1
#
_entry.id   AF-A0A915AV88-F1
#
_cell.length_a   1.000
_cell.length_b   1.000
_cell.length_c   1.000
_cell.angle_alpha   90.00
_cell.angle_beta   90.00
_cell.angle_gamma   90.00
#
_symmetry.space_group_name_H-M   'P 1'
#
loop_
_entity.id
_entity.type
_entity.pdbx_description
1 polymer ?
#
loop_
_entity_poly.entity_id
_entity_poly.type
_entity_poly.pdbx_seq_one_letter_code
_entity_poly.pdbx_strand_id
1 'polypeptide(L)'
;DHSSTKVPSGDSHNPDSNISLRMRLKYILRIALCHFALYCFVIFYILSGAYVFHYFEGEYENRRHKEDRKQIAKIKADFVTAVAASNSEHEIEQILRLYMRNISELRVSFDNYLIFDDPTLHVPKRWTYPSSVLFSFTILTTIGYGNVAPTTQFCQMFTMVYGAVGIPLFLITIADVGRFFKTAIICIIQRIYKKELKKQGERKLLREIGEVLLVAVLFIAFIAAGSAVLPLWESELSYFDSLYFSYMSRCCSSQRIDEKRTISFDSLRV
;
A
#
# COMPACT_ATOMS: atom_id res chain seq x y z
N ASP A 1 30.54 -81.16 -2.47
CA ASP A 1 29.90 -80.51 -1.31
C ASP A 1 30.00 -78.99 -1.36
N HIS A 2 28.92 -78.36 -1.81
CA HIS A 2 28.72 -76.91 -1.75
C HIS A 2 28.09 -76.55 -0.41
N SER A 3 28.82 -75.87 0.49
CA SER A 3 28.21 -75.24 1.67
C SER A 3 27.98 -73.75 1.40
N SER A 4 26.74 -73.39 1.09
CA SER A 4 26.26 -72.00 1.08
C SER A 4 25.97 -71.56 2.52
N THR A 5 26.74 -70.60 3.04
CA THR A 5 26.38 -69.84 4.24
C THR A 5 25.53 -68.63 3.84
N LYS A 6 24.21 -68.74 4.06
CA LYS A 6 23.27 -67.61 4.00
C LYS A 6 23.59 -66.63 5.14
N VAL A 7 23.97 -65.41 4.80
CA VAL A 7 23.95 -64.26 5.71
C VAL A 7 22.50 -63.76 5.79
N PRO A 8 21.89 -63.60 6.98
CA PRO A 8 20.56 -63.00 7.07
C PRO A 8 20.67 -61.49 6.89
N SER A 9 19.99 -60.98 5.87
CA SER A 9 19.69 -59.56 5.66
C SER A 9 18.73 -59.08 6.75
N GLY A 10 19.29 -58.47 7.80
CA GLY A 10 18.53 -57.73 8.79
C GLY A 10 18.32 -56.29 8.31
N ASP A 11 17.12 -55.96 7.87
CA ASP A 11 16.64 -54.57 7.75
C ASP A 11 16.56 -53.98 9.16
N SER A 12 17.66 -53.37 9.62
CA SER A 12 17.65 -52.56 10.83
C SER A 12 16.98 -51.22 10.52
N HIS A 13 15.66 -51.16 10.69
CA HIS A 13 14.91 -49.91 10.69
C HIS A 13 15.36 -49.08 11.90
N ASN A 14 16.41 -48.26 11.72
CA ASN A 14 17.08 -47.55 12.81
C ASN A 14 16.17 -46.47 13.43
N PRO A 15 15.64 -46.67 14.66
CA PRO A 15 14.71 -45.73 15.31
C PRO A 15 15.40 -44.42 15.70
N ASP A 16 16.73 -44.42 15.87
CA ASP A 16 17.51 -43.25 16.27
C ASP A 16 17.61 -42.21 15.14
N SER A 17 17.58 -42.68 13.88
CA SER A 17 17.53 -41.79 12.71
C SER A 17 16.24 -40.97 12.70
N ASN A 18 15.10 -41.60 12.99
CA ASN A 18 13.78 -40.95 13.05
C ASN A 18 13.64 -40.01 14.26
N ILE A 19 14.25 -40.34 15.40
CA ILE A 19 14.26 -39.48 16.60
C ILE A 19 15.09 -38.21 16.33
N SER A 20 16.26 -38.34 15.71
CA SER A 20 17.10 -37.19 15.33
C SER A 20 16.43 -36.28 14.28
N LEU A 21 15.70 -36.87 13.33
CA LEU A 21 14.98 -36.15 12.29
C LEU A 21 13.79 -35.36 12.88
N ARG A 22 13.01 -35.98 13.78
CA ARG A 22 11.89 -35.34 14.48
C ARG A 22 12.36 -34.18 15.37
N MET A 23 13.50 -34.31 16.04
CA MET A 23 14.09 -33.25 16.86
C MET A 23 14.55 -32.05 16.00
N ARG A 24 15.22 -32.30 14.88
CA ARG A 24 15.63 -31.26 13.91
C ARG A 24 14.42 -30.58 13.26
N LEU A 25 13.39 -31.35 12.91
CA LEU A 25 12.15 -30.83 12.33
C LEU A 25 11.39 -29.94 13.31
N LYS A 26 11.30 -30.34 14.60
CA LYS A 26 10.69 -29.51 15.66
C LYS A 26 11.45 -28.20 15.87
N TYR A 27 12.77 -28.22 15.77
CA TYR A 27 13.61 -27.02 15.90
C TYR A 27 13.44 -26.06 14.72
N ILE A 28 13.47 -26.57 13.48
CA ILE A 28 13.22 -25.80 12.26
C ILE A 28 11.79 -25.24 12.24
N LEU A 29 10.81 -26.04 12.65
CA LEU A 29 9.40 -25.63 12.74
C LEU A 29 9.21 -24.51 13.77
N ARG A 30 9.89 -24.57 14.93
CA ARG A 30 9.86 -23.48 15.92
C ARG A 30 10.43 -22.18 15.38
N ILE A 31 11.54 -22.23 14.67
CA ILE A 31 12.15 -21.03 14.05
C ILE A 31 11.21 -20.45 12.99
N ALA A 32 10.71 -21.29 12.08
CA ALA A 32 9.75 -20.88 11.05
C ALA A 32 8.46 -20.29 11.66
N LEU A 33 7.99 -20.84 12.77
CA LEU A 33 6.81 -20.36 13.48
C LEU A 33 7.03 -18.97 14.10
N CYS A 34 8.23 -18.68 14.61
CA CYS A 34 8.57 -17.33 15.10
C CYS A 34 8.55 -16.29 13.97
N HIS A 35 9.08 -16.63 12.79
CA HIS A 35 9.04 -15.76 11.61
C HIS A 35 7.59 -15.52 11.13
N PHE A 36 6.79 -16.59 11.05
CA PHE A 36 5.38 -16.48 10.71
C PHE A 36 4.59 -15.64 11.72
N ALA A 37 4.86 -15.82 13.02
CA ALA A 37 4.26 -15.02 14.08
C ALA A 37 4.59 -13.52 13.94
N LEU A 38 5.81 -13.17 13.55
CA LEU A 38 6.19 -11.79 13.25
C LEU A 38 5.36 -11.21 12.09
N TYR A 39 5.14 -11.98 11.03
CA TYR A 39 4.32 -11.54 9.89
C TYR A 39 2.87 -11.31 10.29
N CYS A 40 2.27 -12.25 11.04
CA CYS A 40 0.93 -12.11 11.58
C CYS A 40 0.83 -10.89 12.50
N PHE A 41 1.85 -10.63 13.31
CA PHE A 41 1.90 -9.49 14.20
C PHE A 41 1.91 -8.16 13.44
N VAL A 42 2.70 -8.04 12.35
CA VAL A 42 2.70 -6.84 11.51
C VAL A 42 1.37 -6.64 10.80
N ILE A 43 0.75 -7.70 10.28
CA ILE A 43 -0.58 -7.62 9.66
C ILE A 43 -1.60 -7.12 10.69
N PHE A 44 -1.60 -7.70 11.89
CA PHE A 44 -2.48 -7.26 12.97
C PHE A 44 -2.22 -5.80 13.35
N TYR A 45 -0.95 -5.38 13.42
CA TYR A 45 -0.58 -3.99 13.68
C TYR A 45 -1.17 -3.04 12.64
N ILE A 46 -1.05 -3.36 11.35
CA ILE A 46 -1.64 -2.58 10.25
C ILE A 46 -3.17 -2.48 10.38
N LEU A 47 -3.84 -3.60 10.62
CA LEU A 47 -5.30 -3.63 10.77
C LEU A 47 -5.77 -2.84 12.00
N SER A 48 -5.03 -2.91 13.10
CA SER A 48 -5.33 -2.15 14.31
C SER A 48 -5.18 -0.64 14.10
N GLY A 49 -4.11 -0.19 13.43
CA GLY A 49 -3.93 1.21 13.05
C GLY A 49 -5.05 1.68 12.12
N ALA A 50 -5.40 0.85 11.13
CA ALA A 50 -6.48 1.14 10.19
C ALA A 50 -7.83 1.31 10.87
N TYR A 51 -8.12 0.47 11.86
CA TYR A 51 -9.32 0.58 12.67
C TYR A 51 -9.38 1.92 13.43
N VAL A 52 -8.28 2.34 14.06
CA VAL A 52 -8.20 3.63 14.77
C VAL A 52 -8.44 4.79 13.81
N PHE A 53 -7.75 4.84 12.67
CA PHE A 53 -7.95 5.92 11.68
C PHE A 53 -9.36 5.93 11.12
N HIS A 54 -9.88 4.77 10.73
CA HIS A 54 -11.24 4.66 10.21
C HIS A 54 -12.29 5.12 11.20
N TYR A 55 -12.12 4.77 12.48
CA TYR A 55 -13.06 5.13 13.54
C TYR A 55 -13.02 6.64 13.82
N PHE A 56 -11.84 7.20 14.09
CA PHE A 56 -11.74 8.61 14.51
C PHE A 56 -11.86 9.60 13.35
N GLU A 57 -11.07 9.43 12.28
CA GLU A 57 -11.13 10.35 11.13
C GLU A 57 -12.39 10.10 10.29
N GLY A 58 -12.84 8.85 10.20
CA GLY A 58 -14.05 8.54 9.44
C GLY A 58 -15.32 9.12 10.06
N GLU A 59 -15.43 9.14 11.39
CA GLU A 59 -16.55 9.82 12.07
C GLU A 59 -16.42 11.34 11.98
N TYR A 60 -15.20 11.88 12.08
CA TYR A 60 -14.94 13.30 11.93
C TYR A 60 -15.29 13.80 10.52
N GLU A 61 -14.87 13.09 9.47
CA GLU A 61 -15.20 13.37 8.07
C GLU A 61 -16.72 13.37 7.85
N ASN A 62 -17.43 12.38 8.39
CA ASN A 62 -18.88 12.29 8.31
C ASN A 62 -19.59 13.51 8.92
N ARG A 63 -19.12 13.98 10.08
CA ARG A 63 -19.68 15.16 10.75
C ARG A 63 -19.39 16.43 9.97
N ARG A 64 -18.16 16.58 9.47
CA ARG A 64 -17.76 17.74 8.66
C ARG A 64 -18.54 17.81 7.35
N HIS A 65 -18.67 16.70 6.62
CA HIS A 65 -19.49 16.63 5.42
C HIS A 65 -20.97 16.99 5.67
N LYS A 66 -21.54 16.62 6.82
CA LYS A 66 -22.90 17.03 7.18
C LYS A 66 -23.01 18.53 7.42
N GLU A 67 -22.02 19.14 8.06
CA GLU A 67 -22.01 20.59 8.34
C GLU A 67 -21.78 21.40 7.07
N ASP A 68 -20.78 21.02 6.27
CA ASP A 68 -20.44 21.66 5.00
C ASP A 68 -21.65 21.61 4.04
N ARG A 69 -22.37 20.48 3.96
CA ARG A 69 -23.61 20.37 3.17
C ARG A 69 -24.68 21.37 3.61
N LYS A 70 -24.88 21.57 4.91
CA LYS A 70 -25.86 22.54 5.41
C LYS A 70 -25.48 23.98 5.05
N GLN A 71 -24.19 24.31 5.16
CA GLN A 71 -23.69 25.64 4.82
C GLN A 71 -23.79 25.92 3.32
N ILE A 72 -23.42 24.96 2.47
CA ILE A 72 -23.53 25.07 1.01
C ILE A 72 -25.00 25.20 0.60
N ALA A 73 -25.90 24.39 1.16
CA ALA A 73 -27.33 24.47 0.86
C ALA A 73 -27.91 25.85 1.23
N LYS A 74 -27.49 26.42 2.37
CA LYS A 74 -27.89 27.76 2.79
C LYS A 74 -27.37 28.84 1.83
N ILE A 75 -26.08 28.81 1.49
CA ILE A 75 -25.47 29.79 0.58
C ILE A 75 -26.12 29.73 -0.81
N LYS A 76 -26.43 28.53 -1.31
CA LYS A 76 -27.17 28.32 -2.57
C LYS A 76 -28.57 28.91 -2.50
N ALA A 77 -29.31 28.67 -1.42
CA ALA A 77 -30.65 29.23 -1.22
C ALA A 77 -30.63 30.77 -1.13
N ASP A 78 -29.68 31.34 -0.38
CA ASP A 78 -29.50 32.78 -0.23
C ASP A 78 -29.15 33.43 -1.58
N PHE A 79 -28.26 32.79 -2.37
CA PHE A 79 -27.91 33.23 -3.72
C PHE A 79 -29.10 33.21 -4.67
N VAL A 80 -29.84 32.09 -4.76
CA VAL A 80 -31.01 31.98 -5.65
C VAL A 80 -32.08 33.02 -5.30
N THR A 81 -32.31 33.24 -4.00
CA THR A 81 -33.29 34.24 -3.53
C THR A 81 -32.84 35.66 -3.86
N ALA A 82 -31.54 35.97 -3.67
CA ALA A 82 -30.99 37.28 -3.98
C ALA A 82 -31.02 37.58 -5.49
N VAL A 83 -30.67 36.59 -6.34
CA VAL A 83 -30.74 36.73 -7.80
C VAL A 83 -32.17 36.90 -8.28
N ALA A 84 -33.13 36.12 -7.73
CA ALA A 84 -34.53 36.23 -8.10
C ALA A 84 -35.17 37.58 -7.72
N ALA A 85 -34.61 38.27 -6.71
CA ALA A 85 -35.07 39.59 -6.27
C ALA A 85 -34.38 40.76 -7.00
N SER A 86 -33.27 40.51 -7.71
CA SER A 86 -32.52 41.55 -8.42
C SER A 86 -33.06 41.80 -9.82
N ASN A 87 -33.08 43.07 -10.22
CA ASN A 87 -33.60 43.53 -11.53
C ASN A 87 -32.51 44.12 -12.44
N SER A 88 -31.26 44.16 -11.99
CA SER A 88 -30.14 44.76 -12.70
C SER A 88 -29.01 43.75 -12.88
N GLU A 89 -28.43 43.70 -14.08
CA GLU A 89 -27.28 42.85 -14.39
C GLU A 89 -26.08 43.14 -13.47
N HIS A 90 -25.88 44.41 -13.10
CA HIS A 90 -24.78 44.79 -12.22
C HIS A 90 -24.95 44.27 -10.78
N GLU A 91 -26.20 44.20 -10.27
CA GLU A 91 -26.47 43.62 -8.96
C GLU A 91 -26.23 42.11 -8.95
N ILE A 92 -26.66 41.43 -10.02
CA ILE A 92 -26.43 39.99 -10.20
C ILE A 92 -24.93 39.69 -10.24
N GLU A 93 -24.13 40.52 -10.91
CA GLU A 93 -22.67 40.36 -10.94
C GLU A 93 -22.04 40.50 -9.55
N GLN A 94 -22.49 41.47 -8.74
CA GLN A 94 -22.00 41.63 -7.36
C GLN A 94 -22.42 40.45 -6.46
N ILE A 95 -23.66 39.99 -6.58
CA ILE A 95 -24.17 38.82 -5.85
C ILE A 95 -23.37 37.56 -6.23
N LEU A 96 -23.06 37.37 -7.51
CA LEU A 96 -22.24 36.27 -8.00
C LEU A 96 -20.80 36.32 -7.44
N ARG A 97 -20.17 37.50 -7.43
CA ARG A 97 -18.83 37.68 -6.84
C ARG A 97 -18.82 37.36 -5.34
N LEU A 98 -19.86 37.76 -4.61
CA LEU A 98 -20.03 37.45 -3.19
C LEU A 98 -20.24 35.95 -2.96
N TYR A 99 -21.04 35.28 -3.79
CA TYR A 99 -21.23 33.83 -3.76
C TYR A 99 -19.92 33.07 -3.98
N MET A 100 -19.14 33.43 -5.01
CA MET A 100 -17.83 32.83 -5.30
C MET A 100 -16.84 33.03 -4.15
N ARG A 101 -16.87 34.19 -3.49
CA ARG A 101 -16.04 34.45 -2.30
C ARG A 101 -16.44 33.55 -1.12
N ASN A 102 -17.73 33.48 -0.79
CA ASN A 102 -18.20 32.65 0.32
C ASN A 102 -17.91 31.15 0.10
N ILE A 103 -17.97 30.69 -1.15
CA ILE A 103 -17.62 29.31 -1.51
C ILE A 103 -16.11 29.06 -1.45
N SER A 104 -15.28 30.00 -1.87
CA SER A 104 -13.82 29.83 -1.79
C SER A 104 -13.30 29.87 -0.35
N GLU A 105 -13.99 30.54 0.56
CA GLU A 105 -13.69 30.54 2.01
C GLU A 105 -14.06 29.21 2.69
N LEU A 106 -15.08 28.51 2.18
CA LEU A 106 -15.36 27.13 2.54
C LEU A 106 -14.17 26.27 2.08
N ARG A 107 -13.30 25.85 3.01
CA ARG A 107 -12.18 24.92 2.78
C ARG A 107 -12.66 23.51 2.44
N VAL A 108 -13.52 23.40 1.44
CA VAL A 108 -14.07 22.18 0.87
C VAL A 108 -13.09 21.81 -0.23
N SER A 109 -12.53 20.60 -0.16
CA SER A 109 -11.63 20.10 -1.22
C SER A 109 -12.35 20.12 -2.56
N PHE A 110 -11.66 20.45 -3.64
CA PHE A 110 -12.25 20.53 -5.00
C PHE A 110 -13.02 19.26 -5.40
N ASP A 111 -12.61 18.08 -4.91
CA ASP A 111 -13.32 16.80 -5.13
C ASP A 111 -14.74 16.75 -4.56
N ASN A 112 -15.07 17.61 -3.59
CA ASN A 112 -16.40 17.77 -3.04
C ASN A 112 -17.25 18.76 -3.86
N TYR A 113 -16.78 19.22 -5.03
CA TYR A 113 -17.56 20.04 -5.96
C TYR A 113 -18.89 19.38 -6.35
N LEU A 114 -18.94 18.04 -6.37
CA LEU A 114 -20.16 17.26 -6.61
C LEU A 114 -21.30 17.58 -5.62
N ILE A 115 -20.99 18.06 -4.40
CA ILE A 115 -21.99 18.52 -3.41
C ILE A 115 -22.70 19.79 -3.87
N PHE A 116 -22.02 20.65 -4.64
CA PHE A 116 -22.57 21.93 -5.09
C PHE A 116 -23.58 21.74 -6.23
N ASP A 117 -23.34 20.74 -7.07
CA ASP A 117 -24.21 20.40 -8.19
C ASP A 117 -25.53 19.77 -7.68
N ASP A 118 -25.42 18.66 -6.93
CA ASP A 118 -26.57 17.96 -6.35
C ASP A 118 -26.39 17.68 -4.84
N PRO A 119 -27.15 18.36 -3.96
CA PRO A 119 -27.09 18.15 -2.51
C PRO A 119 -27.60 16.78 -2.06
N THR A 120 -28.26 16.01 -2.94
CA THR A 120 -28.72 14.64 -2.68
C THR A 120 -27.66 13.58 -3.01
N LEU A 121 -26.58 13.96 -3.71
CA LEU A 121 -25.53 13.04 -4.10
C LEU A 121 -24.70 12.59 -2.89
N HIS A 122 -24.42 11.29 -2.82
CA HIS A 122 -23.56 10.71 -1.80
C HIS A 122 -22.10 11.11 -2.03
N VAL A 123 -21.55 11.89 -1.10
CA VAL A 123 -20.13 12.24 -1.10
C VAL A 123 -19.30 11.01 -0.78
N PRO A 124 -18.35 10.62 -1.65
CA PRO A 124 -17.48 9.49 -1.36
C PRO A 124 -16.64 9.78 -0.12
N LYS A 125 -16.64 8.85 0.84
CA LYS A 125 -15.85 8.95 2.07
C LYS A 125 -14.39 8.63 1.76
N ARG A 126 -13.45 9.50 2.09
CA ARG A 126 -12.01 9.25 1.90
C ARG A 126 -11.50 8.23 2.90
N TRP A 127 -11.97 8.30 4.15
CA TRP A 127 -11.62 7.36 5.22
C TRP A 127 -12.48 6.09 5.21
N THR A 128 -12.48 5.35 4.10
CA THR A 128 -13.01 3.97 4.09
C THR A 128 -12.07 3.02 4.84
N TYR A 129 -12.56 1.84 5.24
CA TYR A 129 -11.71 0.85 5.92
C TYR A 129 -10.54 0.38 5.02
N PRO A 130 -10.74 0.01 3.73
CA PRO A 130 -9.62 -0.31 2.82
C PRO A 130 -8.64 0.85 2.65
N SER A 131 -9.14 2.09 2.49
CA SER A 131 -8.28 3.28 2.41
C SER A 131 -7.48 3.50 3.69
N SER A 132 -8.04 3.18 4.86
CA SER A 132 -7.37 3.30 6.16
C SER A 132 -6.29 2.23 6.36
N VAL A 133 -6.52 1.02 5.84
CA VAL A 133 -5.52 -0.07 5.78
C VAL A 133 -4.35 0.35 4.90
N LEU A 134 -4.64 0.88 3.71
CA LEU A 134 -3.62 1.40 2.81
C LEU A 134 -2.85 2.55 3.46
N PHE A 135 -3.54 3.50 4.09
CA PHE A 135 -2.90 4.59 4.83
C PHE A 135 -1.96 4.09 5.92
N SER A 136 -2.42 3.16 6.76
CA SER A 136 -1.61 2.54 7.82
C SER A 136 -0.38 1.84 7.26
N PHE A 137 -0.53 1.08 6.17
CA PHE A 137 0.57 0.45 5.47
C PHE A 137 1.56 1.47 4.89
N THR A 138 1.08 2.59 4.35
CA THR A 138 1.92 3.65 3.78
C THR A 138 2.74 4.41 4.82
N ILE A 139 2.27 4.47 6.07
CA ILE A 139 3.05 5.00 7.20
C ILE A 139 4.24 4.08 7.48
N LEU A 140 4.00 2.76 7.59
CA LEU A 140 5.03 1.76 7.91
C LEU A 140 6.11 1.68 6.82
N THR A 141 5.67 1.70 5.55
CA THR A 141 6.56 1.67 4.38
C THR A 141 7.23 3.01 4.09
N THR A 142 6.84 4.08 4.80
CA THR A 142 7.30 5.46 4.57
C THR A 142 7.01 6.01 3.17
N ILE A 143 6.09 5.39 2.42
CA ILE A 143 5.68 5.85 1.07
C ILE A 143 4.94 7.19 1.18
N GLY A 144 3.88 7.22 2.00
CA GLY A 144 3.04 8.39 2.23
C GLY A 144 2.50 9.05 0.96
N TYR A 145 1.50 8.44 0.31
CA TYR A 145 0.88 8.94 -0.93
C TYR A 145 0.30 10.36 -0.84
N GLY A 146 -0.01 10.85 0.35
CA GLY A 146 -0.51 12.23 0.55
C GLY A 146 -1.97 12.47 0.16
N ASN A 147 -2.65 11.51 -0.49
CA ASN A 147 -4.07 11.63 -0.86
C ASN A 147 -5.01 11.72 0.36
N VAL A 148 -4.63 11.06 1.47
CA VAL A 148 -5.39 11.07 2.71
C VAL A 148 -4.43 11.37 3.86
N ALA A 149 -4.78 12.32 4.72
CA ALA A 149 -4.00 12.71 5.89
C ALA A 149 -4.92 13.01 7.08
N PRO A 150 -4.52 12.64 8.31
CA PRO A 150 -5.33 12.86 9.50
C PRO A 150 -5.46 14.36 9.78
N THR A 151 -6.69 14.79 9.97
CA THR A 151 -7.04 16.19 10.23
C THR A 151 -7.21 16.48 11.71
N THR A 152 -7.50 15.46 12.51
CA THR A 152 -7.68 15.57 13.96
C THR A 152 -6.33 15.55 14.68
N GLN A 153 -6.20 16.38 15.72
CA GLN A 153 -4.97 16.44 16.53
C GLN A 153 -4.62 15.08 17.17
N PHE A 154 -5.65 14.33 17.60
CA PHE A 154 -5.49 13.00 18.16
C PHE A 154 -4.86 12.03 17.15
N CYS A 155 -5.41 11.92 15.94
CA CYS A 155 -4.88 11.01 14.92
C CYS A 155 -3.52 11.46 14.38
N GLN A 156 -3.22 12.76 14.37
CA GLN A 156 -1.88 13.27 14.06
C GLN A 156 -0.84 12.78 15.06
N MET A 157 -1.11 12.94 16.36
CA MET A 157 -0.22 12.45 17.42
C MET A 157 -0.10 10.92 17.40
N PHE A 158 -1.23 10.23 17.21
CA PHE A 158 -1.24 8.78 17.03
C PHE A 158 -0.36 8.36 15.86
N THR A 159 -0.42 9.05 14.71
CA THR A 159 0.40 8.75 13.53
C THR A 159 1.90 8.85 13.83
N MET A 160 2.32 9.86 14.60
CA MET A 160 3.73 10.02 15.00
C MET A 160 4.21 8.84 15.85
N VAL A 161 3.44 8.44 16.86
CA VAL A 161 3.78 7.32 17.76
C VAL A 161 3.71 5.99 17.00
N TYR A 162 2.65 5.79 16.22
CA TYR A 162 2.42 4.60 15.41
C TYR A 162 3.53 4.39 14.37
N GLY A 163 4.01 5.47 13.74
CA GLY A 163 5.15 5.45 12.82
C GLY A 163 6.47 5.15 13.53
N ALA A 164 6.72 5.77 14.69
CA ALA A 164 7.97 5.57 15.44
C ALA A 164 8.21 4.10 15.83
N VAL A 165 7.15 3.37 16.18
CA VAL A 165 7.22 1.93 16.51
C VAL A 165 7.07 1.05 15.26
N GLY A 166 6.19 1.42 14.35
CA GLY A 166 5.84 0.62 13.18
C GLY A 166 6.95 0.54 12.14
N ILE A 167 7.68 1.63 11.89
CA ILE A 167 8.73 1.68 10.86
C ILE A 167 9.87 0.69 11.18
N PRO A 168 10.49 0.69 12.38
CA PRO A 168 11.53 -0.29 12.72
C PRO A 168 11.03 -1.74 12.63
N LEU A 169 9.83 -2.01 13.15
CA LEU A 169 9.20 -3.34 13.10
C LEU A 169 9.01 -3.82 11.66
N PHE A 170 8.54 -2.93 10.79
CA PHE A 170 8.32 -3.23 9.38
C PHE A 170 9.64 -3.46 8.63
N LEU A 171 10.68 -2.68 8.90
CA LEU A 171 12.01 -2.87 8.32
C LEU A 171 12.63 -4.21 8.70
N ILE A 172 12.52 -4.62 9.96
CA ILE A 172 12.99 -5.94 10.43
C ILE A 172 12.23 -7.04 9.68
N THR A 173 10.93 -6.87 9.53
CA THR A 173 10.06 -7.83 8.84
C THR A 173 10.42 -7.95 7.36
N ILE A 174 10.63 -6.84 6.65
CA ILE A 174 11.08 -6.86 5.25
C ILE A 174 12.45 -7.56 5.11
N ALA A 175 13.39 -7.26 6.00
CA ALA A 175 14.72 -7.89 5.95
C ALA A 175 14.61 -9.41 6.11
N ASP A 176 13.70 -9.87 6.97
CA ASP A 176 13.44 -11.28 7.22
C ASP A 176 12.74 -11.97 6.04
N VAL A 177 11.69 -11.34 5.50
CA VAL A 177 11.00 -11.77 4.28
C VAL A 177 11.98 -11.88 3.12
N GLY A 178 12.88 -10.90 2.96
CA GLY A 178 13.92 -10.92 1.93
C GLY A 178 14.88 -12.12 2.07
N ARG A 179 15.29 -12.47 3.30
CA ARG A 179 16.11 -13.67 3.56
C ARG A 179 15.36 -14.96 3.24
N PHE A 180 14.07 -15.03 3.58
CA PHE A 180 13.22 -16.16 3.26
C PHE A 180 13.11 -16.38 1.75
N PHE A 181 12.79 -15.32 0.98
CA PHE A 181 12.74 -15.38 -0.47
C PHE A 181 14.09 -15.79 -1.08
N LYS A 182 15.20 -15.19 -0.63
CA LYS A 182 16.55 -15.59 -1.10
C LYS A 182 16.78 -17.08 -0.93
N THR A 183 16.44 -17.64 0.23
CA THR A 183 16.63 -19.07 0.52
C THR A 183 15.72 -19.92 -0.34
N ALA A 184 14.44 -19.57 -0.44
CA ALA A 184 13.46 -20.28 -1.26
C ALA A 184 13.88 -20.35 -2.73
N ILE A 185 14.34 -19.23 -3.29
CA ILE A 185 14.81 -19.16 -4.67
C ILE A 185 16.09 -19.97 -4.87
N ILE A 186 17.08 -19.88 -3.97
CA ILE A 186 18.30 -20.70 -4.07
C ILE A 186 17.94 -22.19 -4.05
N CYS A 187 17.02 -22.62 -3.19
CA CYS A 187 16.54 -23.99 -3.16
C CYS A 187 15.86 -24.40 -4.48
N ILE A 188 15.07 -23.53 -5.09
CA ILE A 188 14.43 -23.77 -6.40
C ILE A 188 15.48 -23.90 -7.50
N ILE A 189 16.44 -22.96 -7.57
CA ILE A 189 17.51 -22.97 -8.58
C ILE A 189 18.36 -24.23 -8.43
N GLN A 190 18.73 -24.63 -7.21
CA GLN A 190 19.47 -25.87 -6.96
C GLN A 190 18.69 -27.12 -7.37
N ARG A 191 17.36 -27.10 -7.21
CA ARG A 191 16.49 -28.21 -7.62
C ARG A 191 16.37 -28.32 -9.14
N ILE A 192 16.44 -27.20 -9.85
CA ILE A 192 16.42 -27.12 -11.33
C ILE A 192 17.80 -27.44 -11.91
N TYR A 193 18.86 -26.79 -11.42
CA TYR A 193 20.26 -27.02 -11.82
C TYR A 193 20.86 -28.15 -10.97
N LYS A 194 20.49 -29.38 -11.31
CA LYS A 194 20.97 -30.64 -10.69
C LYS A 194 22.49 -30.89 -10.80
N LYS A 195 23.30 -29.91 -11.21
CA LYS A 195 24.74 -30.05 -11.52
C LYS A 195 25.63 -29.38 -10.46
N GLU A 196 26.49 -30.21 -9.88
CA GLU A 196 27.65 -29.87 -9.03
C GLU A 196 28.49 -28.71 -9.61
N LEU A 197 28.28 -27.50 -9.09
CA LEU A 197 29.19 -26.38 -9.33
C LEU A 197 30.48 -26.62 -8.55
N LYS A 198 31.50 -27.22 -9.20
CA LYS A 198 32.72 -27.69 -8.54
C LYS A 198 33.72 -26.60 -8.09
N LYS A 199 33.62 -25.34 -8.55
CA LYS A 199 34.53 -24.24 -8.13
C LYS A 199 33.85 -23.22 -7.22
N GLN A 200 34.48 -22.90 -6.07
CA GLN A 200 33.95 -21.90 -5.12
C GLN A 200 33.82 -20.48 -5.73
N GLY A 201 34.73 -20.07 -6.62
CA GLY A 201 34.68 -18.75 -7.27
C GLY A 201 33.49 -18.57 -8.23
N GLU A 202 33.23 -19.56 -9.08
CA GLU A 202 32.08 -19.56 -10.00
C GLU A 202 30.74 -19.66 -9.25
N ARG A 203 30.69 -20.37 -8.11
CA ARG A 203 29.51 -20.40 -7.23
C ARG A 203 29.15 -19.03 -6.67
N LYS A 204 30.16 -18.25 -6.27
CA LYS A 204 29.93 -16.90 -5.72
C LYS A 204 29.39 -15.96 -6.82
N LEU A 205 30.03 -15.96 -7.99
CA LEU A 205 29.61 -15.15 -9.13
C LEU A 205 28.21 -15.55 -9.65
N LEU A 206 27.91 -16.84 -9.81
CA LEU A 206 26.59 -17.30 -10.23
C LEU A 206 25.50 -17.00 -9.20
N ARG A 207 25.84 -16.99 -7.91
CA ARG A 207 24.91 -16.59 -6.85
C ARG A 207 24.63 -15.10 -6.89
N GLU A 208 25.66 -14.26 -7.10
CA GLU A 208 25.50 -12.81 -7.27
C GLU A 208 24.69 -12.48 -8.53
N ILE A 209 24.99 -13.10 -9.67
CA ILE A 209 24.23 -12.94 -10.92
C ILE A 209 22.79 -13.46 -10.75
N GLY A 210 22.61 -14.60 -10.07
CA GLY A 210 21.29 -15.16 -9.77
C GLY A 210 20.45 -14.25 -8.88
N GLU A 211 21.07 -13.58 -7.90
CA GLU A 211 20.41 -12.58 -7.06
C GLU A 211 19.98 -11.34 -7.88
N VAL A 212 20.83 -10.84 -8.77
CA VAL A 212 20.50 -9.70 -9.64
C VAL A 212 19.39 -10.06 -10.63
N LEU A 213 19.51 -11.21 -11.29
CA LEU A 213 18.52 -11.69 -12.26
C LEU A 213 17.17 -11.95 -11.59
N LEU A 214 17.18 -12.48 -10.37
CA LEU A 214 15.97 -12.67 -9.58
C LEU A 214 15.27 -11.34 -9.30
N VAL A 215 16.01 -10.34 -8.83
CA VAL A 215 15.44 -9.01 -8.54
C VAL A 215 14.86 -8.41 -9.82
N ALA A 216 15.55 -8.57 -10.96
CA ALA A 216 15.05 -8.13 -12.26
C ALA A 216 13.76 -8.87 -12.68
N VAL A 217 13.69 -10.21 -12.51
CA VAL A 217 12.49 -11.00 -12.85
C VAL A 217 11.32 -10.65 -11.94
N LEU A 218 11.53 -10.52 -10.62
CA LEU A 218 10.50 -10.07 -9.69
C LEU A 218 10.03 -8.65 -9.98
N PHE A 219 10.94 -7.78 -10.43
CA PHE A 219 10.62 -6.42 -10.83
C PHE A 219 9.70 -6.42 -12.06
N ILE A 220 10.05 -7.18 -13.10
CA ILE A 220 9.25 -7.32 -14.33
C ILE A 220 7.91 -7.99 -14.05
N ALA A 221 7.89 -9.08 -13.27
CA ALA A 221 6.67 -9.80 -12.92
C ALA A 221 5.68 -8.92 -12.15
N PHE A 222 6.18 -8.06 -11.25
CA PHE A 222 5.35 -7.10 -10.53
C PHE A 222 4.73 -6.05 -11.46
N ILE A 223 5.50 -5.51 -12.42
CA ILE A 223 4.98 -4.55 -13.41
C ILE A 223 3.91 -5.23 -14.28
N ALA A 224 4.18 -6.45 -14.74
CA ALA A 224 3.21 -7.21 -15.53
C ALA A 224 1.93 -7.51 -14.74
N ALA A 225 2.05 -7.87 -13.46
CA ALA A 225 0.91 -8.12 -12.58
C ALA A 225 0.09 -6.83 -12.32
N GLY A 226 0.75 -5.71 -12.00
CA GLY A 226 0.08 -4.41 -11.81
C GLY A 226 -0.65 -3.95 -13.08
N SER A 227 0.01 -4.08 -14.24
CA SER A 227 -0.56 -3.76 -15.55
C SER A 227 -1.73 -4.67 -15.96
N ALA A 228 -1.83 -5.88 -15.39
CA ALA A 228 -2.94 -6.80 -15.65
C ALA A 228 -4.10 -6.63 -14.66
N VAL A 229 -3.81 -6.27 -13.40
CA VAL A 229 -4.81 -6.17 -12.33
C VAL A 229 -5.48 -4.80 -12.28
N LEU A 230 -4.75 -3.71 -12.51
CA LEU A 230 -5.30 -2.35 -12.44
C LEU A 230 -6.43 -2.10 -13.46
N PRO A 231 -6.33 -2.53 -14.74
CA PRO A 231 -7.43 -2.37 -15.69
C PRO A 231 -8.68 -3.19 -15.33
N LEU A 232 -8.53 -4.25 -14.53
CA LEU A 232 -9.66 -5.07 -14.06
C LEU A 232 -10.41 -4.43 -12.89
N TRP A 233 -9.73 -3.57 -12.12
CA TRP A 233 -10.33 -2.90 -10.97
C TRP A 233 -10.84 -1.49 -11.33
N GLU A 234 -10.14 -0.80 -12.23
CA GLU A 234 -10.45 0.57 -12.63
C GLU A 234 -10.63 0.60 -14.15
N SER A 235 -11.89 0.49 -14.59
CA SER A 235 -12.27 0.33 -16.00
C SER A 235 -11.95 1.53 -16.90
N GLU A 236 -11.56 2.65 -16.31
CA GLU A 236 -11.16 3.90 -16.98
C GLU A 236 -9.67 3.93 -17.33
N LEU A 237 -8.84 3.04 -16.76
CA LEU A 237 -7.40 3.06 -16.99
C LEU A 237 -7.01 2.26 -18.25
N SER A 238 -6.31 2.92 -19.17
CA SER A 238 -5.62 2.24 -20.26
C SER A 238 -4.54 1.29 -19.71
N TYR A 239 -4.23 0.23 -20.47
CA TYR A 239 -3.11 -0.65 -20.17
C TYR A 239 -1.80 0.14 -20.01
N PHE A 240 -1.59 1.19 -20.81
CA PHE A 240 -0.41 2.05 -20.72
C PHE A 240 -0.37 2.87 -19.42
N ASP A 241 -1.50 3.41 -18.98
CA ASP A 241 -1.59 4.18 -17.73
C ASP A 241 -1.37 3.29 -16.51
N SER A 242 -1.86 2.05 -16.57
CA SER A 242 -1.64 1.03 -15.54
C SER A 242 -0.16 0.61 -15.45
N LEU A 243 0.52 0.51 -16.60
CA LEU A 243 1.95 0.22 -16.69
C LEU A 243 2.78 1.39 -16.16
N TYR A 244 2.41 2.63 -16.53
CA TYR A 244 3.03 3.87 -16.06
C TYR A 244 2.88 4.05 -14.55
N PHE A 245 1.68 3.85 -14.01
CA PHE A 245 1.42 3.93 -12.57
C PHE A 245 2.20 2.86 -11.78
N SER A 246 2.22 1.62 -12.28
CA SER A 246 2.98 0.51 -11.68
C SER A 246 4.49 0.77 -11.67
N TYR A 247 5.01 1.46 -12.69
CA TYR A 247 6.41 1.89 -12.76
C TYR A 247 6.70 3.08 -11.82
N MET A 248 5.87 4.12 -11.85
CA MET A 248 6.04 5.34 -11.04
C MET A 248 5.92 5.09 -9.53
N SER A 249 5.06 4.16 -9.12
CA SER A 249 4.93 3.74 -7.70
C SER A 249 6.27 3.25 -7.12
N ARG A 250 7.17 2.70 -7.95
CA ARG A 250 8.54 2.35 -7.52
C ARG A 250 9.53 3.52 -7.57
N CYS A 251 9.44 4.41 -8.55
CA CYS A 251 10.30 5.61 -8.63
C CYS A 251 9.97 6.65 -7.54
N CYS A 252 8.75 6.68 -7.02
CA CYS A 252 8.34 7.64 -5.99
C CYS A 252 9.02 7.41 -4.62
N SER A 253 9.69 6.27 -4.40
CA SER A 253 10.61 6.11 -3.27
C SER A 253 11.91 6.92 -3.42
N SER A 254 12.16 7.55 -4.59
CA SER A 254 13.38 8.31 -4.89
C SER A 254 13.18 9.76 -5.37
N GLN A 255 11.96 10.26 -5.59
CA GLN A 255 11.76 11.63 -6.12
C GLN A 255 10.54 12.35 -5.51
N ARG A 256 10.72 12.89 -4.29
CA ARG A 256 9.90 13.98 -3.72
C ARG A 256 10.44 15.37 -4.09
N ILE A 257 11.20 15.50 -5.18
CA ILE A 257 11.71 16.80 -5.64
C ILE A 257 11.53 16.85 -7.15
N ASP A 258 10.32 17.18 -7.62
CA ASP A 258 10.14 17.95 -8.88
C ASP A 258 8.67 18.26 -9.21
N GLU A 259 7.69 17.78 -8.44
CA GLU A 259 6.27 18.10 -8.70
C GLU A 259 5.90 19.58 -8.43
N LYS A 260 6.81 20.37 -7.83
CA LYS A 260 6.64 21.83 -7.75
C LYS A 260 6.98 22.59 -9.03
N ARG A 261 7.50 21.94 -10.09
CA ARG A 261 7.94 22.64 -11.31
C ARG A 261 6.97 22.55 -12.50
N THR A 262 5.99 21.65 -12.47
CA THR A 262 5.07 21.46 -13.60
C THR A 262 3.87 22.40 -13.55
N ILE A 263 3.43 22.86 -12.37
CA ILE A 263 2.26 23.75 -12.22
C ILE A 263 2.56 25.20 -12.65
N SER A 264 3.83 25.57 -12.88
CA SER A 264 4.18 26.93 -13.34
C SER A 264 4.06 27.14 -14.86
N PHE A 265 3.92 26.09 -15.67
CA PHE A 265 3.94 26.23 -17.13
C PHE A 265 2.56 26.38 -17.79
N ASP A 266 1.48 26.05 -17.09
CA ASP A 266 0.11 26.19 -17.62
C ASP A 266 -0.56 27.54 -17.30
N SER A 267 0.07 28.41 -16.51
CA SER A 267 -0.45 29.76 -16.20
C SER A 267 0.04 30.86 -17.16
N LEU A 268 0.70 30.53 -18.27
CA LEU A 268 1.21 31.48 -19.26
C LEU A 268 0.68 31.24 -20.68
N ARG A 269 -0.43 30.51 -20.80
CA ARG A 269 -1.14 30.36 -22.08
C ARG A 269 -2.64 30.65 -21.93
N VAL A 270 -2.95 31.88 -21.53
CA VAL A 270 -4.15 32.63 -21.89
C VAL A 270 -3.72 34.07 -22.19
#